data_AF-A0A925BAU3-F1
#
_entry.id   AF-A0A925BAU3-F1
#
_cell.length_a   1.000
_cell.length_b   1.000
_cell.length_c   1.000
_cell.angle_alpha   90.00
_cell.angle_beta   90.00
_cell.angle_gamma   90.00
#
_symmetry.space_group_name_H-M   'P 1'
#
loop_
_entity.id
_entity.type
_entity.pdbx_description
1 polymer ?
#
loop_
_entity_poly.entity_id
_entity_poly.type
_entity_poly.pdbx_seq_one_letter_code
_entity_poly.pdbx_strand_id
1 'polypeptide(L)'
;MLNEVPFGKTPALTAAALAALSFVCPAVAGAQSPTKVDDPGTLARHLYPLAPAMPAAPEVSVDVSDFPEGKAWAEKARKVVTEWYPLVWRMLGTEGRTPPKTVKLVFKRTLEAPAYAAGDTITVSGEWITRTPNDFGMMVHELTHLVQAYDAPGEGTGWLVEGIADYVRWWRYEPEVPRTRIDPAKANYTDAYRTAAGFLAYLTAKYDRGLVPRLDSALRKGKYTPDLFKDVTGGKDLDALWSEFTRTGGPSYGLPAAVPAASAASSTLPTPPETWIEHWFEHKQTVKRIVFNDDIAVYVDDDTNRAAIEAMIPALTEMWRYTKKTYGSFGPEGRVYYIFHQGKYSGGHPSTYFDASHDARNVSDCGPGPWTAASTLDLPSHEVGHVVEGANNGIHGSPAFPVWGDSKWAEFYQYDVYKALGREDDAKRLYDKFIAGSDNFPRANTRWFRDWFYPLWRDHGGGDVVARFFALTAKNFPTEPENGGKNRKYSRDMNFGEYVHFMSGAASKDLRPLAEKAFGASAERDAQWAKAKSEFPGVTYR
;
A
#
# COMPACT_ATOMS: atom_id res chain seq x y z
N MET A 1 8.19 91.42 13.49
CA MET A 1 8.00 90.56 14.67
C MET A 1 9.08 89.49 14.62
N LEU A 2 9.58 89.10 15.79
CA LEU A 2 10.94 88.63 16.09
C LEU A 2 11.28 87.19 15.70
N ASN A 3 12.60 86.99 15.45
CA ASN A 3 13.49 85.81 15.61
C ASN A 3 13.53 84.76 14.48
N GLU A 4 14.59 84.67 13.65
CA GLU A 4 16.00 84.18 13.83
C GLU A 4 16.12 82.63 13.89
N VAL A 5 16.63 81.92 12.85
CA VAL A 5 18.04 81.55 12.50
C VAL A 5 18.64 80.50 13.48
N PRO A 6 19.29 79.36 13.07
CA PRO A 6 20.49 79.27 12.21
C PRO A 6 20.49 78.10 11.18
N PHE A 7 21.20 78.08 10.04
CA PHE A 7 22.60 78.33 9.63
C PHE A 7 23.69 77.40 10.21
N GLY A 8 24.16 76.48 9.36
CA GLY A 8 25.60 76.23 9.16
C GLY A 8 26.16 74.91 9.69
N LYS A 9 26.59 74.04 8.77
CA LYS A 9 28.02 73.84 8.42
C LYS A 9 28.21 72.60 7.53
N THR A 10 28.70 72.84 6.32
CA THR A 10 29.50 71.90 5.52
C THR A 10 30.87 71.68 6.16
N PRO A 11 31.57 70.60 5.77
CA PRO A 11 32.76 70.85 4.97
C PRO A 11 32.87 69.96 3.72
N ALA A 12 33.59 70.52 2.76
CA ALA A 12 34.00 69.94 1.49
C ALA A 12 35.13 68.90 1.66
N LEU A 13 35.28 67.99 0.69
CA LEU A 13 36.55 67.72 0.00
C LEU A 13 36.39 66.66 -1.12
N THR A 14 36.63 67.14 -2.33
CA THR A 14 37.40 66.54 -3.44
C THR A 14 37.07 65.17 -4.02
N ALA A 15 36.92 65.22 -5.34
CA ALA A 15 36.86 64.13 -6.29
C ALA A 15 38.08 63.20 -6.26
N ALA A 16 37.81 61.90 -6.35
CA ALA A 16 38.68 60.92 -6.97
C ALA A 16 37.80 59.95 -7.76
N ALA A 17 38.09 59.85 -9.05
CA ALA A 17 37.37 59.02 -9.99
C ALA A 17 37.98 57.61 -10.03
N LEU A 18 37.12 56.67 -10.48
CA LEU A 18 37.36 55.29 -10.92
C LEU A 18 37.42 54.16 -9.88
N ALA A 19 36.45 53.26 -10.08
CA ALA A 19 36.44 51.81 -9.82
C ALA A 19 36.06 51.31 -8.40
N ALA A 20 34.77 50.96 -8.30
CA ALA A 20 34.21 49.74 -7.68
C ALA A 20 34.76 49.24 -6.34
N LEU A 21 33.95 49.31 -5.28
CA LEU A 21 33.78 48.28 -4.23
C LEU A 21 32.78 48.77 -3.17
N SER A 22 31.49 48.51 -3.38
CA SER A 22 30.51 48.38 -2.29
C SER A 22 30.33 46.89 -2.01
N PHE A 23 30.85 46.46 -0.88
CA PHE A 23 30.50 45.20 -0.24
C PHE A 23 29.01 45.22 0.12
N VAL A 24 28.21 44.39 -0.55
CA VAL A 24 27.28 43.48 0.13
C VAL A 24 27.28 42.16 -0.63
N CYS A 25 27.86 41.16 0.02
CA CYS A 25 27.91 39.73 -0.25
C CYS A 25 28.54 39.20 -1.56
N PRO A 26 29.48 38.24 -1.45
CA PRO A 26 30.05 37.54 -2.59
C PRO A 26 28.99 36.65 -3.27
N ALA A 27 29.11 36.52 -4.58
CA ALA A 27 28.37 35.56 -5.40
C ALA A 27 28.44 34.16 -4.78
N VAL A 28 27.29 33.58 -4.46
CA VAL A 28 27.24 32.15 -4.16
C VAL A 28 27.09 31.42 -5.48
N ALA A 29 28.13 30.65 -5.76
CA ALA A 29 28.19 29.58 -6.73
C ALA A 29 26.94 28.70 -6.69
N GLY A 30 26.73 27.94 -7.77
CA GLY A 30 25.52 27.19 -8.03
C GLY A 30 24.89 26.52 -6.80
N ALA A 31 23.57 26.60 -6.72
CA ALA A 31 22.84 25.52 -6.10
C ALA A 31 23.08 24.29 -6.97
N GLN A 32 24.15 23.56 -6.66
CA GLN A 32 24.21 22.14 -6.94
C GLN A 32 22.85 21.56 -6.52
N SER A 33 22.25 20.81 -7.44
CA SER A 33 21.17 19.89 -7.14
C SER A 33 21.49 19.18 -5.82
N PRO A 34 20.53 18.95 -4.90
CA PRO A 34 20.75 17.92 -3.91
C PRO A 34 20.80 16.60 -4.68
N THR A 35 22.02 16.20 -5.03
CA THR A 35 22.40 14.85 -5.37
C THR A 35 21.88 13.96 -4.24
N LYS A 36 21.07 12.96 -4.63
CA LYS A 36 20.95 11.66 -3.94
C LYS A 36 22.35 11.23 -3.46
N VAL A 37 22.55 10.51 -2.36
CA VAL A 37 22.08 9.16 -2.02
C VAL A 37 22.41 9.01 -0.49
N ASP A 38 21.74 8.25 0.37
CA ASP A 38 21.68 6.78 0.44
C ASP A 38 20.61 6.30 1.44
N ASP A 39 19.76 5.37 0.97
CA ASP A 39 18.81 4.49 1.67
C ASP A 39 18.17 4.90 3.03
N PRO A 40 16.93 5.40 2.95
CA PRO A 40 15.83 5.06 3.88
C PRO A 40 14.66 4.35 3.17
N GLY A 41 14.88 3.85 1.95
CA GLY A 41 13.87 3.43 0.97
C GLY A 41 12.97 2.29 1.42
N THR A 42 13.24 1.71 2.59
CA THR A 42 12.49 0.60 3.19
C THR A 42 11.57 1.04 4.34
N LEU A 43 11.64 2.29 4.83
CA LEU A 43 11.04 2.71 6.12
C LEU A 43 9.96 3.82 6.07
N ALA A 44 9.49 4.27 4.88
CA ALA A 44 8.67 5.49 4.77
C ALA A 44 7.18 5.31 4.35
N ARG A 45 6.64 4.09 4.22
CA ARG A 45 5.33 3.93 3.54
C ARG A 45 4.06 4.28 4.31
N HIS A 46 4.09 4.54 5.64
CA HIS A 46 2.92 5.05 6.40
C HIS A 46 3.20 6.00 7.60
N LEU A 47 4.33 6.71 7.64
CA LEU A 47 4.58 7.69 8.71
C LEU A 47 4.52 9.13 8.17
N TYR A 48 3.71 9.98 8.81
CA TYR A 48 4.03 11.39 8.99
C TYR A 48 4.80 11.52 10.31
N PRO A 49 6.15 11.44 10.35
CA PRO A 49 6.84 11.88 11.54
C PRO A 49 6.82 13.41 11.53
N LEU A 50 5.99 14.01 12.38
CA LEU A 50 6.19 15.41 12.76
C LEU A 50 7.16 15.54 13.94
N ALA A 51 7.34 14.46 14.71
CA ALA A 51 8.28 14.40 15.81
C ALA A 51 9.56 13.60 15.47
N PRO A 52 10.73 13.96 16.04
CA PRO A 52 11.97 13.22 15.87
C PRO A 52 11.85 11.74 16.27
N ALA A 53 12.72 10.91 15.70
CA ALA A 53 12.89 9.54 16.15
C ALA A 53 13.18 9.47 17.66
N MET A 54 12.54 8.52 18.34
CA MET A 54 12.76 8.32 19.77
C MET A 54 14.21 7.86 20.03
N PRO A 55 14.91 8.43 21.03
CA PRO A 55 16.29 8.03 21.35
C PRO A 55 16.40 6.58 21.83
N ALA A 56 15.42 6.12 22.62
CA ALA A 56 15.30 4.74 23.10
C ALA A 56 13.85 4.44 23.48
N ALA A 57 13.33 3.28 23.09
CA ALA A 57 12.00 2.82 23.49
C ALA A 57 11.96 2.47 24.99
N PRO A 58 10.84 2.72 25.70
CA PRO A 58 10.70 2.32 27.08
C PRO A 58 10.76 0.80 27.24
N GLU A 59 11.35 0.34 28.33
CA GLU A 59 11.28 -1.06 28.73
C GLU A 59 9.85 -1.39 29.18
N VAL A 60 9.26 -2.47 28.66
CA VAL A 60 7.90 -2.88 29.03
C VAL A 60 7.96 -4.05 30.01
N SER A 61 7.50 -3.82 31.24
CA SER A 61 7.40 -4.83 32.30
C SER A 61 5.96 -5.31 32.47
N VAL A 62 5.78 -6.55 32.91
CA VAL A 62 4.46 -7.20 33.06
C VAL A 62 4.30 -7.75 34.48
N ASP A 63 3.18 -7.42 35.10
CA ASP A 63 2.76 -7.88 36.43
C ASP A 63 1.41 -8.59 36.32
N VAL A 64 1.45 -9.92 36.38
CA VAL A 64 0.26 -10.80 36.33
C VAL A 64 0.00 -11.46 37.68
N SER A 65 0.49 -10.88 38.78
CA SER A 65 0.37 -11.47 40.12
C SER A 65 -1.07 -11.73 40.55
N ASP A 66 -2.00 -10.85 40.17
CA ASP A 66 -3.43 -10.94 40.49
C ASP A 66 -4.26 -11.74 39.46
N PHE A 67 -3.75 -11.89 38.24
CA PHE A 67 -4.35 -12.70 37.17
C PHE A 67 -3.33 -13.57 36.41
N PRO A 68 -2.76 -14.61 37.06
CA PRO A 68 -1.72 -15.44 36.45
C PRO A 68 -2.13 -16.15 35.15
N GLU A 69 -3.43 -16.44 35.00
CA GLU A 69 -4.02 -17.08 33.82
C GLU A 69 -3.85 -16.22 32.55
N GLY A 70 -3.76 -14.91 32.71
CA GLY A 70 -3.56 -13.95 31.62
C GLY A 70 -2.13 -13.89 31.08
N LYS A 71 -1.17 -14.63 31.65
CA LYS A 71 0.27 -14.50 31.30
C LYS A 71 0.55 -14.58 29.80
N ALA A 72 -0.07 -15.51 29.08
CA ALA A 72 0.15 -15.65 27.64
C ALA A 72 -0.38 -14.44 26.84
N TRP A 73 -1.50 -13.87 27.27
CA TRP A 73 -2.06 -12.66 26.67
C TRP A 73 -1.19 -11.44 27.01
N ALA A 74 -0.74 -11.34 28.26
CA ALA A 74 0.12 -10.27 28.75
C ALA A 74 1.45 -10.18 27.99
N GLU A 75 2.05 -11.31 27.61
CA GLU A 75 3.25 -11.33 26.76
C GLU A 75 2.99 -10.83 25.33
N LYS A 76 1.80 -11.08 24.77
CA LYS A 76 1.42 -10.51 23.47
C LYS A 76 1.19 -9.01 23.58
N ALA A 77 0.48 -8.57 24.62
CA ALA A 77 0.28 -7.15 24.91
C ALA A 77 1.61 -6.41 25.12
N ARG A 78 2.58 -7.03 25.82
CA ARG A 78 3.94 -6.51 25.95
C ARG A 78 4.56 -6.23 24.59
N LYS A 79 4.51 -7.18 23.65
CA LYS A 79 5.03 -6.99 22.28
C LYS A 79 4.33 -5.85 21.55
N VAL A 80 2.99 -5.80 21.60
CA VAL A 80 2.22 -4.71 20.98
C VAL A 80 2.66 -3.35 21.52
N VAL A 81 2.73 -3.19 22.85
CA VAL A 81 3.17 -1.93 23.47
C VAL A 81 4.62 -1.60 23.12
N THR A 82 5.53 -2.57 23.15
CA THR A 82 6.93 -2.37 22.75
C THR A 82 7.07 -1.90 21.30
N GLU A 83 6.33 -2.49 20.37
CA GLU A 83 6.39 -2.15 18.94
C GLU A 83 5.72 -0.81 18.64
N TRP A 84 4.59 -0.53 19.28
CA TRP A 84 3.77 0.63 18.96
C TRP A 84 4.15 1.90 19.71
N TYR A 85 4.82 1.82 20.87
CA TYR A 85 5.23 3.02 21.62
C TYR A 85 6.04 4.00 20.75
N PRO A 86 7.10 3.58 20.02
CA PRO A 86 7.87 4.49 19.17
C PRO A 86 7.09 5.02 17.97
N LEU A 87 6.08 4.27 17.48
CA LEU A 87 5.25 4.67 16.36
C LEU A 87 4.25 5.75 16.77
N VAL A 88 3.52 5.52 17.86
CA VAL A 88 2.57 6.50 18.44
C VAL A 88 3.30 7.79 18.82
N TRP A 89 4.50 7.68 19.40
CA TRP A 89 5.35 8.83 19.70
C TRP A 89 5.63 9.71 18.47
N ARG A 90 5.93 9.09 17.32
CA ARG A 90 6.22 9.81 16.06
C ARG A 90 4.98 10.41 15.42
N MET A 91 3.81 9.80 15.65
CA MET A 91 2.52 10.25 15.11
C MET A 91 1.96 11.47 15.84
N LEU A 92 2.42 11.75 17.05
CA LEU A 92 1.92 12.81 17.94
C LEU A 92 2.95 13.94 18.13
N GLY A 93 2.50 15.08 18.66
CA GLY A 93 3.28 16.31 18.80
C GLY A 93 4.26 16.29 19.98
N THR A 94 5.19 15.34 19.99
CA THR A 94 6.10 15.01 21.11
C THR A 94 7.43 15.76 21.10
N GLU A 95 7.60 16.75 20.21
CA GLU A 95 8.82 17.56 20.14
C GLU A 95 9.16 18.20 21.50
N GLY A 96 10.42 18.05 21.93
CA GLY A 96 10.92 18.57 23.21
C GLY A 96 10.50 17.77 24.45
N ARG A 97 9.91 16.58 24.31
CA ARG A 97 9.54 15.69 25.42
C ARG A 97 10.52 14.52 25.57
N THR A 98 10.57 13.99 26.78
CA THR A 98 11.30 12.77 27.12
C THR A 98 10.29 11.66 27.41
N PRO A 99 10.38 10.48 26.76
CA PRO A 99 9.51 9.35 27.08
C PRO A 99 9.86 8.80 28.48
N PRO A 100 8.94 8.09 29.15
CA PRO A 100 9.27 7.33 30.35
C PRO A 100 10.32 6.28 30.03
N LYS A 101 11.12 5.90 31.04
CA LYS A 101 12.12 4.82 30.87
C LYS A 101 11.49 3.43 30.86
N THR A 102 10.34 3.29 31.52
CA THR A 102 9.66 2.02 31.73
C THR A 102 8.17 2.23 31.53
N VAL A 103 7.49 1.21 31.01
CA VAL A 103 6.03 1.08 31.01
C VAL A 103 5.68 -0.19 31.79
N LYS A 104 4.73 -0.10 32.72
CA LYS A 104 4.27 -1.25 33.51
C LYS A 104 2.89 -1.70 33.04
N LEU A 105 2.74 -2.97 32.66
CA LEU A 105 1.45 -3.59 32.38
C LEU A 105 1.01 -4.38 33.61
N VAL A 106 -0.10 -4.00 34.25
CA VAL A 106 -0.63 -4.65 35.44
C VAL A 106 -1.95 -5.33 35.11
N PHE A 107 -2.06 -6.64 35.35
CA PHE A 107 -3.26 -7.42 35.08
C PHE A 107 -4.00 -7.68 36.38
N LYS A 108 -5.17 -7.07 36.52
CA LYS A 108 -6.07 -7.24 37.67
C LYS A 108 -7.18 -8.21 37.31
N ARG A 109 -7.58 -9.07 38.24
CA ARG A 109 -8.65 -10.03 37.96
C ARG A 109 -9.95 -9.32 37.60
N THR A 110 -10.31 -8.31 38.39
CA THR A 110 -11.50 -7.48 38.21
C THR A 110 -11.14 -6.01 38.09
N LEU A 111 -11.76 -5.33 37.14
CA LEU A 111 -11.66 -3.90 36.90
C LEU A 111 -12.92 -3.45 36.15
N GLU A 112 -13.51 -2.31 36.55
CA GLU A 112 -14.75 -1.80 35.94
C GLU A 112 -14.57 -1.43 34.46
N ALA A 113 -13.41 -0.88 34.12
CA ALA A 113 -13.03 -0.56 32.74
C ALA A 113 -12.27 -1.72 32.08
N PRO A 114 -12.27 -1.80 30.73
CA PRO A 114 -11.43 -2.74 29.99
C PRO A 114 -9.94 -2.62 30.34
N ALA A 115 -9.46 -1.37 30.38
CA ALA A 115 -8.15 -0.96 30.87
C ALA A 115 -8.18 0.53 31.25
N TYR A 116 -7.11 1.01 31.89
CA TYR A 116 -6.83 2.44 32.02
C TYR A 116 -5.32 2.69 32.14
N ALA A 117 -4.88 3.86 31.68
CA ALA A 117 -3.52 4.37 31.82
C ALA A 117 -3.42 5.42 32.93
N ALA A 118 -2.37 5.31 33.76
CA ALA A 118 -2.03 6.32 34.76
C ALA A 118 -0.51 6.36 34.97
N GLY A 119 0.09 7.56 34.84
CA GLY A 119 1.54 7.72 34.92
C GLY A 119 2.25 6.95 33.82
N ASP A 120 3.01 5.92 34.19
CA ASP A 120 3.73 5.00 33.29
C ASP A 120 3.11 3.59 33.27
N THR A 121 1.91 3.44 33.85
CA THR A 121 1.27 2.14 34.07
C THR A 121 -0.02 2.01 33.26
N ILE A 122 -0.20 0.87 32.60
CA ILE A 122 -1.48 0.44 32.00
C ILE A 122 -2.02 -0.71 32.86
N THR A 123 -3.21 -0.53 33.42
CA THR A 123 -3.91 -1.58 34.19
C THR A 123 -4.97 -2.21 33.32
N VAL A 124 -4.96 -3.54 33.19
CA VAL A 124 -5.81 -4.32 32.27
C VAL A 124 -6.73 -5.25 33.07
N SER A 125 -7.99 -5.33 32.65
CA SER A 125 -9.00 -6.22 33.21
C SER A 125 -8.85 -7.66 32.72
N GLY A 126 -8.58 -8.60 33.63
CA GLY A 126 -8.54 -10.04 33.36
C GLY A 126 -9.87 -10.59 32.85
N GLU A 127 -10.98 -10.14 33.44
CA GLU A 127 -12.34 -10.47 32.97
C GLU A 127 -12.63 -9.96 31.56
N TRP A 128 -12.13 -8.78 31.19
CA TRP A 128 -12.28 -8.26 29.82
C TRP A 128 -11.52 -9.13 28.82
N ILE A 129 -10.22 -9.35 29.03
CA ILE A 129 -9.41 -10.13 28.08
C ILE A 129 -9.82 -11.60 28.00
N THR A 130 -10.52 -12.12 29.01
CA THR A 130 -11.12 -13.45 28.95
C THR A 130 -12.33 -13.49 28.01
N ARG A 131 -13.16 -12.43 28.01
CA ARG A 131 -14.34 -12.30 27.15
C ARG A 131 -14.01 -11.81 25.74
N THR A 132 -12.94 -11.02 25.62
CA THR A 132 -12.55 -10.33 24.39
C THR A 132 -11.05 -10.58 24.09
N PRO A 133 -10.64 -11.84 23.88
CA PRO A 133 -9.21 -12.22 23.84
C PRO A 133 -8.43 -11.62 22.65
N ASN A 134 -9.12 -11.07 21.66
CA ASN A 134 -8.51 -10.48 20.47
C ASN A 134 -8.40 -8.94 20.53
N ASP A 135 -8.86 -8.29 21.61
CA ASP A 135 -8.86 -6.84 21.75
C ASP A 135 -7.48 -6.28 22.17
N PHE A 136 -6.50 -6.37 21.27
CA PHE A 136 -5.18 -5.77 21.48
C PHE A 136 -5.16 -4.27 21.16
N GLY A 137 -6.10 -3.77 20.36
CA GLY A 137 -6.24 -2.34 20.07
C GLY A 137 -6.47 -1.47 21.30
N MET A 138 -7.11 -2.02 22.33
CA MET A 138 -7.20 -1.38 23.66
C MET A 138 -5.82 -1.03 24.22
N MET A 139 -4.80 -1.87 24.03
CA MET A 139 -3.45 -1.57 24.51
C MET A 139 -2.84 -0.36 23.80
N VAL A 140 -3.18 -0.14 22.52
CA VAL A 140 -2.72 1.03 21.75
C VAL A 140 -3.48 2.30 22.14
N HIS A 141 -4.77 2.18 22.47
CA HIS A 141 -5.54 3.26 23.07
C HIS A 141 -4.90 3.73 24.39
N GLU A 142 -4.68 2.81 25.34
CA GLU A 142 -4.07 3.14 26.63
C GLU A 142 -2.63 3.65 26.51
N LEU A 143 -1.84 3.03 25.62
CA LEU A 143 -0.50 3.50 25.27
C LEU A 143 -0.53 4.96 24.78
N THR A 144 -1.55 5.34 24.01
CA THR A 144 -1.66 6.70 23.51
C THR A 144 -1.80 7.70 24.67
N HIS A 145 -2.52 7.36 25.73
CA HIS A 145 -2.60 8.20 26.93
C HIS A 145 -1.26 8.39 27.64
N LEU A 146 -0.38 7.38 27.65
CA LEU A 146 0.99 7.54 28.16
C LEU A 146 1.82 8.53 27.32
N VAL A 147 1.59 8.60 26.01
CA VAL A 147 2.24 9.56 25.10
C VAL A 147 1.62 10.96 25.20
N GLN A 148 0.30 11.03 25.43
CA GLN A 148 -0.41 12.28 25.64
C GLN A 148 0.11 12.96 26.92
N ALA A 149 0.00 12.28 28.07
CA ALA A 149 0.50 12.73 29.38
C ALA A 149 0.35 14.25 29.59
N TYR A 150 -0.85 14.77 29.33
CA TYR A 150 -1.11 16.21 29.35
C TYR A 150 -1.22 16.71 30.80
N ASP A 151 -0.38 17.68 31.17
CA ASP A 151 -0.36 18.26 32.52
C ASP A 151 -1.60 19.13 32.78
N ALA A 152 -2.04 19.89 31.77
CA ALA A 152 -3.21 20.77 31.83
C ALA A 152 -3.81 20.95 30.41
N PRO A 153 -4.59 19.98 29.91
CA PRO A 153 -5.12 20.04 28.54
C PRO A 153 -6.19 21.12 28.31
N GLY A 154 -6.68 21.74 29.40
CA GLY A 154 -7.77 22.71 29.39
C GLY A 154 -9.13 22.05 29.69
N GLU A 155 -10.06 22.82 30.26
CA GLU A 155 -11.39 22.32 30.60
C GLU A 155 -12.19 21.90 29.35
N GLY A 156 -13.02 20.86 29.49
CA GLY A 156 -13.90 20.39 28.42
C GLY A 156 -13.21 19.68 27.25
N THR A 157 -11.91 19.37 27.36
CA THR A 157 -11.12 18.74 26.28
C THR A 157 -11.14 17.22 26.29
N GLY A 158 -11.78 16.59 27.28
CA GLY A 158 -11.77 15.13 27.45
C GLY A 158 -12.21 14.36 26.19
N TRP A 159 -13.22 14.85 25.47
CA TRP A 159 -13.67 14.22 24.22
C TRP A 159 -12.57 14.13 23.16
N LEU A 160 -11.68 15.12 23.11
CA LEU A 160 -10.60 15.18 22.14
C LEU A 160 -9.41 14.34 22.60
N VAL A 161 -9.14 14.27 23.90
CA VAL A 161 -8.12 13.38 24.49
C VAL A 161 -8.43 11.92 24.12
N GLU A 162 -9.65 11.48 24.41
CA GLU A 162 -10.15 10.14 24.08
C GLU A 162 -10.26 9.92 22.56
N GLY A 163 -10.74 10.93 21.82
CA GLY A 163 -10.86 10.86 20.37
C GLY A 163 -9.54 10.68 19.64
N ILE A 164 -8.45 11.29 20.13
CA ILE A 164 -7.10 11.10 19.58
C ILE A 164 -6.59 9.67 19.88
N ALA A 165 -6.80 9.16 21.10
CA ALA A 165 -6.42 7.79 21.47
C ALA A 165 -7.14 6.75 20.58
N ASP A 166 -8.44 6.92 20.39
CA ASP A 166 -9.21 6.05 19.51
C ASP A 166 -8.91 6.28 18.02
N TYR A 167 -8.50 7.48 17.61
CA TYR A 167 -8.02 7.72 16.24
C TYR A 167 -6.74 6.93 15.96
N VAL A 168 -5.78 6.94 16.90
CA VAL A 168 -4.55 6.15 16.78
C VAL A 168 -4.88 4.66 16.72
N ARG A 169 -5.75 4.17 17.61
CA ARG A 169 -6.23 2.80 17.58
C ARG A 169 -6.90 2.44 16.24
N TRP A 170 -7.98 3.11 15.88
CA TRP A 170 -8.87 2.71 14.80
C TRP A 170 -8.46 3.15 13.39
N TRP A 171 -7.50 4.06 13.22
CA TRP A 171 -7.04 4.51 11.89
C TRP A 171 -5.54 4.33 11.67
N ARG A 172 -4.77 3.95 12.69
CA ARG A 172 -3.33 3.66 12.57
C ARG A 172 -2.98 2.23 12.95
N TYR A 173 -3.47 1.74 14.08
CA TYR A 173 -3.17 0.39 14.56
C TYR A 173 -4.01 -0.69 13.89
N GLU A 174 -5.33 -0.56 13.98
CA GLU A 174 -6.28 -1.57 13.50
C GLU A 174 -7.35 -0.98 12.56
N PRO A 175 -6.96 -0.27 11.47
CA PRO A 175 -7.91 0.33 10.53
C PRO A 175 -8.90 -0.67 9.91
N GLU A 176 -8.55 -1.95 9.89
CA GLU A 176 -9.32 -3.08 9.40
C GLU A 176 -10.44 -3.57 10.33
N VAL A 177 -10.43 -3.21 11.62
CA VAL A 177 -11.47 -3.70 12.54
C VAL A 177 -12.80 -3.00 12.25
N PRO A 178 -13.90 -3.76 12.02
CA PRO A 178 -15.21 -3.19 11.77
C PRO A 178 -15.68 -2.31 12.92
N ARG A 179 -16.23 -1.14 12.60
CA ARG A 179 -16.75 -0.21 13.60
C ARG A 179 -18.24 0.04 13.36
N THR A 180 -18.95 0.36 14.43
CA THR A 180 -20.39 0.66 14.39
C THR A 180 -20.62 2.02 13.74
N ARG A 181 -21.60 2.08 12.82
CA ARG A 181 -21.98 3.34 12.18
C ARG A 181 -22.42 4.38 13.20
N ILE A 182 -21.88 5.59 13.07
CA ILE A 182 -22.29 6.74 13.88
C ILE A 182 -23.70 7.12 13.42
N ASP A 183 -24.66 7.11 14.35
CA ASP A 183 -26.01 7.63 14.13
C ASP A 183 -25.97 9.16 14.23
N PRO A 184 -26.06 9.89 13.11
CA PRO A 184 -25.93 11.34 13.11
C PRO A 184 -27.07 12.05 13.87
N ALA A 185 -28.18 11.35 14.15
CA ALA A 185 -29.28 11.90 14.94
C ALA A 185 -29.07 11.80 16.46
N LYS A 186 -28.09 11.00 16.91
CA LYS A 186 -27.85 10.72 18.33
C LYS A 186 -26.43 11.04 18.80
N ALA A 187 -25.53 11.32 17.88
CA ALA A 187 -24.11 11.51 18.17
C ALA A 187 -23.67 12.98 18.05
N ASN A 188 -22.63 13.34 18.78
CA ASN A 188 -21.90 14.60 18.68
C ASN A 188 -20.39 14.37 18.70
N TYR A 189 -19.59 15.29 18.13
CA TYR A 189 -18.12 15.21 18.24
C TYR A 189 -17.64 15.18 19.69
N THR A 190 -18.42 15.70 20.65
CA THR A 190 -18.11 15.64 22.08
C THR A 190 -18.30 14.27 22.74
N ASP A 191 -18.80 13.26 22.03
CA ASP A 191 -19.08 11.93 22.59
C ASP A 191 -17.82 11.08 22.83
N ALA A 192 -16.63 11.66 22.63
CA ALA A 192 -15.34 11.00 22.83
C ALA A 192 -15.15 9.75 21.93
N TYR A 193 -14.12 8.96 22.23
CA TYR A 193 -13.84 7.63 21.67
C TYR A 193 -14.08 7.55 20.15
N ARG A 194 -14.76 6.49 19.70
CA ARG A 194 -15.04 6.17 18.30
C ARG A 194 -15.71 7.30 17.53
N THR A 195 -16.62 8.04 18.16
CA THR A 195 -17.37 9.13 17.52
C THR A 195 -16.44 10.29 17.21
N ALA A 196 -15.69 10.75 18.21
CA ALA A 196 -14.68 11.79 18.04
C ALA A 196 -13.56 11.35 17.09
N ALA A 197 -13.09 10.11 17.19
CA ALA A 197 -12.05 9.55 16.33
C ALA A 197 -12.47 9.51 14.85
N GLY A 198 -13.71 9.12 14.56
CA GLY A 198 -14.27 9.15 13.20
C GLY A 198 -14.32 10.56 12.63
N PHE A 199 -14.70 11.53 13.46
CA PHE A 199 -14.67 12.94 13.09
C PHE A 199 -13.26 13.45 12.79
N LEU A 200 -12.30 13.18 13.67
CA LEU A 200 -10.89 13.54 13.48
C LEU A 200 -10.32 12.90 12.22
N ALA A 201 -10.68 11.65 11.91
CA ALA A 201 -10.25 10.96 10.71
C ALA A 201 -10.78 11.63 9.43
N TYR A 202 -12.07 11.98 9.40
CA TYR A 202 -12.66 12.74 8.30
C TYR A 202 -11.96 14.07 8.08
N LEU A 203 -11.72 14.83 9.16
CA LEU A 203 -11.07 16.11 9.06
C LEU A 203 -9.61 16.00 8.62
N THR A 204 -8.89 14.99 9.11
CA THR A 204 -7.50 14.71 8.74
C THR A 204 -7.39 14.29 7.27
N ALA A 205 -8.35 13.51 6.77
CA ALA A 205 -8.37 13.08 5.37
C ALA A 205 -8.75 14.22 4.42
N LYS A 206 -9.69 15.08 4.84
CA LYS A 206 -10.28 16.11 3.99
C LYS A 206 -9.54 17.44 3.98
N TYR A 207 -9.04 17.89 5.12
CA TYR A 207 -8.48 19.25 5.28
C TYR A 207 -6.97 19.26 5.45
N ASP A 208 -6.45 18.57 6.48
CA ASP A 208 -5.01 18.56 6.76
C ASP A 208 -4.58 17.26 7.44
N ARG A 209 -3.65 16.54 6.80
CA ARG A 209 -3.08 15.30 7.35
C ARG A 209 -2.26 15.51 8.63
N GLY A 210 -1.86 16.75 8.92
CA GLY A 210 -1.21 17.18 10.16
C GLY A 210 -2.17 17.62 11.27
N LEU A 211 -3.49 17.50 11.11
CA LEU A 211 -4.47 17.98 12.09
C LEU A 211 -4.29 17.34 13.48
N VAL A 212 -4.32 16.00 13.56
CA VAL A 212 -4.22 15.26 14.84
C VAL A 212 -2.96 15.59 15.64
N PRO A 213 -1.74 15.56 15.06
CA PRO A 213 -0.55 15.95 15.81
C PRO A 213 -0.52 17.43 16.23
N ARG A 214 -1.17 18.34 15.50
CA ARG A 214 -1.31 19.75 15.91
C ARG A 214 -2.25 19.89 17.10
N LEU A 215 -3.40 19.20 17.06
CA LEU A 215 -4.37 19.15 18.18
C LEU A 215 -3.71 18.59 19.44
N ASP A 216 -3.01 17.46 19.30
CA ASP A 216 -2.27 16.84 20.38
C ASP A 216 -1.17 17.77 20.96
N SER A 217 -0.42 18.47 20.11
CA SER A 217 0.57 19.46 20.57
C SER A 217 -0.07 20.63 21.33
N ALA A 218 -1.22 21.12 20.86
CA ALA A 218 -1.94 22.23 21.48
C ALA A 218 -2.51 21.83 22.85
N LEU A 219 -3.11 20.63 22.96
CA LEU A 219 -3.57 20.05 24.22
C LEU A 219 -2.41 19.91 25.21
N ARG A 220 -1.28 19.34 24.78
CA ARG A 220 -0.10 19.19 25.64
C ARG A 220 0.43 20.51 26.18
N LYS A 221 0.35 21.57 25.39
CA LYS A 221 0.82 22.91 25.76
C LYS A 221 -0.22 23.71 26.55
N GLY A 222 -1.43 23.17 26.78
CA GLY A 222 -2.55 23.89 27.38
C GLY A 222 -3.02 25.08 26.53
N LYS A 223 -2.83 25.02 25.21
CA LYS A 223 -3.14 26.09 24.24
C LYS A 223 -4.24 25.71 23.26
N TYR A 224 -4.91 24.58 23.47
CA TYR A 224 -6.01 24.17 22.61
C TYR A 224 -7.18 25.14 22.74
N THR A 225 -7.69 25.61 21.60
CA THR A 225 -8.96 26.31 21.47
C THR A 225 -9.73 25.75 20.27
N PRO A 226 -11.07 25.80 20.25
CA PRO A 226 -11.87 25.39 19.08
C PRO A 226 -11.50 26.11 17.79
N ASP A 227 -10.94 27.33 17.87
CA ASP A 227 -10.52 28.10 16.70
C ASP A 227 -9.38 27.44 15.92
N LEU A 228 -8.62 26.53 16.54
CA LEU A 228 -7.61 25.74 15.82
C LEU A 228 -8.20 24.94 14.65
N PHE A 229 -9.47 24.53 14.75
CA PHE A 229 -10.18 23.89 13.63
C PHE A 229 -10.46 24.86 12.49
N LYS A 230 -10.72 26.14 12.78
CA LYS A 230 -10.91 27.19 11.75
C LYS A 230 -9.61 27.40 10.98
N ASP A 231 -8.50 27.50 11.70
CA ASP A 231 -7.17 27.71 11.10
C ASP A 231 -6.80 26.56 10.15
N VAL A 232 -7.11 25.33 10.52
CA VAL A 232 -6.77 24.14 9.74
C VAL A 232 -7.75 23.88 8.58
N THR A 233 -9.01 24.30 8.69
CA THR A 233 -10.05 24.00 7.70
C THR A 233 -10.41 25.17 6.77
N GLY A 234 -9.73 26.31 6.90
CA GLY A 234 -9.98 27.50 6.10
C GLY A 234 -11.21 28.31 6.55
N GLY A 235 -11.51 28.31 7.85
CA GLY A 235 -12.47 29.21 8.49
C GLY A 235 -13.74 28.56 9.05
N LYS A 236 -13.89 27.23 9.03
CA LYS A 236 -15.07 26.55 9.58
C LYS A 236 -14.93 26.24 11.06
N ASP A 237 -15.97 26.53 11.84
CA ASP A 237 -16.05 26.12 13.24
C ASP A 237 -16.46 24.64 13.40
N LEU A 238 -16.39 24.12 14.62
CA LEU A 238 -16.67 22.73 14.94
C LEU A 238 -18.10 22.31 14.58
N ASP A 239 -19.10 23.16 14.81
CA ASP A 239 -20.50 22.85 14.51
C ASP A 239 -20.74 22.76 13.01
N ALA A 240 -20.15 23.67 12.23
CA ALA A 240 -20.19 23.60 10.77
C ALA A 240 -19.47 22.35 10.25
N LEU A 241 -18.31 22.00 10.81
CA LEU A 241 -17.55 20.81 10.44
C LEU A 241 -18.28 19.52 10.82
N TRP A 242 -18.95 19.49 11.97
CA TRP A 242 -19.76 18.36 12.42
C TRP A 242 -21.02 18.18 11.59
N SER A 243 -21.71 19.29 11.28
CA SER A 243 -22.85 19.29 10.36
C SER A 243 -22.42 18.80 8.98
N GLU A 244 -21.23 19.17 8.54
CA GLU A 244 -20.66 18.68 7.29
C GLU A 244 -20.36 17.18 7.36
N PHE A 245 -19.67 16.73 8.42
CA PHE A 245 -19.37 15.33 8.69
C PHE A 245 -20.63 14.47 8.71
N THR A 246 -21.65 14.84 9.47
CA THR A 246 -22.91 14.09 9.58
C THR A 246 -23.70 14.09 8.27
N ARG A 247 -23.72 15.21 7.54
CA ARG A 247 -24.34 15.32 6.21
C ARG A 247 -23.64 14.44 5.17
N THR A 248 -22.32 14.27 5.27
CA THR A 248 -21.56 13.36 4.40
C THR A 248 -21.58 11.91 4.85
N GLY A 249 -22.26 11.59 5.96
CA GLY A 249 -22.31 10.24 6.53
C GLY A 249 -21.07 9.84 7.34
N GLY A 250 -20.25 10.82 7.73
CA GLY A 250 -18.90 10.67 8.29
C GLY A 250 -17.87 10.31 7.22
N PRO A 251 -16.66 9.81 7.57
CA PRO A 251 -16.06 8.81 6.69
C PRO A 251 -17.12 7.71 6.63
N SER A 252 -17.66 7.48 5.44
CA SER A 252 -18.76 6.54 5.30
C SER A 252 -18.32 5.20 5.88
N TYR A 253 -18.98 4.80 6.95
CA TYR A 253 -19.49 3.44 7.01
C TYR A 253 -20.39 3.29 5.80
N GLY A 254 -19.81 2.79 4.71
CA GLY A 254 -20.31 2.74 3.35
C GLY A 254 -21.75 3.22 3.06
N LEU A 255 -21.87 4.06 2.02
CA LEU A 255 -23.04 4.35 1.15
C LEU A 255 -23.60 5.79 1.19
N PRO A 256 -23.73 6.43 0.00
CA PRO A 256 -24.93 7.12 -0.43
C PRO A 256 -25.78 6.26 -1.39
N ALA A 257 -27.04 6.67 -1.53
CA ALA A 257 -28.17 5.95 -2.13
C ALA A 257 -27.93 5.34 -3.52
N ALA A 258 -28.55 4.17 -3.74
CA ALA A 258 -28.64 3.52 -5.03
C ALA A 258 -29.34 4.41 -6.08
N VAL A 259 -28.73 4.52 -7.27
CA VAL A 259 -29.36 5.00 -8.50
C VAL A 259 -28.85 4.14 -9.67
N PRO A 260 -29.65 3.99 -10.74
CA PRO A 260 -30.14 2.72 -11.25
C PRO A 260 -29.11 1.95 -12.08
N ALA A 261 -29.33 0.64 -12.19
CA ALA A 261 -28.55 -0.28 -13.01
C ALA A 261 -28.36 0.26 -14.44
N ALA A 262 -27.11 0.57 -14.80
CA ALA A 262 -26.73 0.74 -16.18
C ALA A 262 -26.66 -0.65 -16.85
N SER A 263 -27.68 -0.93 -17.67
CA SER A 263 -27.69 -1.86 -18.81
C SER A 263 -26.80 -3.11 -18.67
N ALA A 264 -27.38 -4.18 -18.12
CA ALA A 264 -26.91 -5.54 -18.40
C ALA A 264 -27.04 -5.81 -19.92
N ALA A 265 -25.95 -5.65 -20.66
CA ALA A 265 -25.84 -6.28 -21.96
C ALA A 265 -25.78 -7.80 -21.72
N SER A 266 -26.56 -8.56 -22.49
CA SER A 266 -26.74 -10.03 -22.43
C SER A 266 -25.44 -10.79 -22.16
N SER A 267 -25.15 -11.07 -20.87
CA SER A 267 -24.05 -11.92 -20.43
C SER A 267 -24.48 -13.39 -20.50
N THR A 268 -23.63 -14.25 -21.07
CA THR A 268 -23.87 -15.71 -21.12
C THR A 268 -23.36 -16.43 -19.87
N LEU A 269 -22.51 -15.77 -19.09
CA LEU A 269 -21.96 -16.26 -17.83
C LEU A 269 -22.86 -15.91 -16.63
N PRO A 270 -22.72 -16.62 -15.49
CA PRO A 270 -23.39 -16.23 -14.25
C PRO A 270 -23.10 -14.76 -13.93
N THR A 271 -24.15 -14.05 -13.54
CA THR A 271 -24.04 -12.65 -13.10
C THR A 271 -23.20 -12.61 -11.82
N PRO A 272 -22.07 -11.87 -11.79
CA PRO A 272 -21.29 -11.70 -10.58
C PRO A 272 -22.15 -11.15 -9.42
N PRO A 273 -21.79 -11.37 -8.15
CA PRO A 273 -22.55 -10.78 -7.05
C PRO A 273 -22.41 -9.25 -7.07
N GLU A 274 -23.46 -8.52 -6.69
CA GLU A 274 -23.43 -7.05 -6.62
C GLU A 274 -22.43 -6.55 -5.57
N THR A 275 -22.31 -7.28 -4.47
CA THR A 275 -21.32 -7.07 -3.43
C THR A 275 -20.49 -8.32 -3.24
N TRP A 276 -19.19 -8.16 -3.03
CA TRP A 276 -18.30 -9.26 -2.72
C TRP A 276 -17.50 -8.90 -1.47
N ILE A 277 -17.41 -9.82 -0.51
CA ILE A 277 -16.43 -9.73 0.56
C ILE A 277 -15.15 -10.33 0.00
N GLU A 278 -14.32 -9.47 -0.55
CA GLU A 278 -12.95 -9.83 -0.90
C GLU A 278 -12.21 -10.26 0.36
N HIS A 279 -11.38 -11.29 0.24
CA HIS A 279 -10.54 -11.75 1.32
C HIS A 279 -9.18 -12.21 0.80
N TRP A 280 -8.14 -12.02 1.61
CA TRP A 280 -6.83 -12.66 1.42
C TRP A 280 -6.06 -12.50 2.74
N PHE A 281 -5.37 -13.55 3.21
CA PHE A 281 -4.84 -13.58 4.59
C PHE A 281 -5.92 -13.20 5.65
N GLU A 282 -5.70 -12.14 6.44
CA GLU A 282 -6.66 -11.61 7.44
C GLU A 282 -7.54 -10.47 6.88
N HIS A 283 -7.33 -10.06 5.63
CA HIS A 283 -8.09 -9.01 4.95
C HIS A 283 -9.52 -9.47 4.66
N LYS A 284 -10.51 -8.61 4.98
CA LYS A 284 -11.90 -8.74 4.53
C LYS A 284 -12.46 -7.37 4.17
N GLN A 285 -12.61 -7.08 2.89
CA GLN A 285 -13.19 -5.82 2.40
C GLN A 285 -14.46 -6.10 1.61
N THR A 286 -15.54 -5.40 1.95
CA THR A 286 -16.72 -5.41 1.07
C THR A 286 -16.47 -4.48 -0.10
N VAL A 287 -16.46 -5.02 -1.30
CA VAL A 287 -16.34 -4.29 -2.56
C VAL A 287 -17.64 -4.41 -3.36
N LYS A 288 -17.94 -3.38 -4.14
CA LYS A 288 -19.19 -3.25 -4.89
C LYS A 288 -18.89 -3.28 -6.37
N ARG A 289 -19.62 -4.12 -7.09
CA ARG A 289 -19.54 -4.21 -8.53
C ARG A 289 -20.08 -2.94 -9.16
N ILE A 290 -19.28 -2.30 -10.02
CA ILE A 290 -19.71 -1.14 -10.80
C ILE A 290 -20.00 -1.49 -12.26
N VAL A 291 -19.36 -2.53 -12.80
CA VAL A 291 -19.61 -3.05 -14.16
C VAL A 291 -19.30 -4.54 -14.23
N PHE A 292 -19.91 -5.24 -15.18
CA PHE A 292 -19.46 -6.55 -15.62
C PHE A 292 -19.89 -6.83 -17.06
N ASN A 293 -19.21 -7.79 -17.70
CA ASN A 293 -19.57 -8.42 -18.96
C ASN A 293 -19.01 -9.86 -19.00
N ASP A 294 -19.01 -10.52 -20.16
CA ASP A 294 -18.47 -11.89 -20.29
C ASP A 294 -16.93 -11.98 -20.19
N ASP A 295 -16.23 -10.84 -20.18
CA ASP A 295 -14.78 -10.76 -20.07
C ASP A 295 -14.32 -10.35 -18.66
N ILE A 296 -14.95 -9.34 -18.08
CA ILE A 296 -14.50 -8.73 -16.83
C ILE A 296 -15.65 -8.50 -15.85
N ALA A 297 -15.34 -8.43 -14.56
CA ALA A 297 -16.14 -7.75 -13.56
C ALA A 297 -15.26 -6.75 -12.80
N VAL A 298 -15.77 -5.56 -12.54
CA VAL A 298 -15.01 -4.52 -11.83
C VAL A 298 -15.72 -4.16 -10.55
N TYR A 299 -14.97 -4.25 -9.47
CA TYR A 299 -15.37 -3.95 -8.12
C TYR A 299 -14.55 -2.77 -7.59
N VAL A 300 -15.18 -1.96 -6.77
CA VAL A 300 -14.53 -0.85 -6.07
C VAL A 300 -15.03 -0.82 -4.64
N ASP A 301 -14.22 -0.29 -3.73
CA ASP A 301 -14.74 0.15 -2.44
C ASP A 301 -15.41 1.53 -2.54
N ASP A 302 -16.10 1.93 -1.47
CA ASP A 302 -16.85 3.20 -1.43
C ASP A 302 -15.97 4.46 -1.48
N ASP A 303 -14.69 4.34 -1.18
CA ASP A 303 -13.75 5.46 -1.13
C ASP A 303 -13.10 5.72 -2.51
N THR A 304 -13.31 4.81 -3.46
CA THR A 304 -12.67 4.85 -4.76
C THR A 304 -13.31 5.88 -5.68
N ASN A 305 -12.47 6.62 -6.42
CA ASN A 305 -12.94 7.53 -7.45
C ASN A 305 -13.54 6.72 -8.61
N ARG A 306 -14.83 6.40 -8.49
CA ARG A 306 -15.56 5.56 -9.44
C ARG A 306 -15.46 6.05 -10.88
N ALA A 307 -15.59 7.35 -11.11
CA ALA A 307 -15.52 7.91 -12.46
C ALA A 307 -14.15 7.65 -13.13
N ALA A 308 -13.07 7.69 -12.34
CA ALA A 308 -11.73 7.40 -12.83
C ALA A 308 -11.55 5.91 -13.17
N ILE A 309 -12.13 5.01 -12.37
CA ILE A 309 -12.16 3.58 -12.70
C ILE A 309 -13.01 3.31 -13.93
N GLU A 310 -14.17 3.96 -14.04
CA GLU A 310 -15.07 3.79 -15.18
C GLU A 310 -14.41 4.18 -16.51
N ALA A 311 -13.54 5.18 -16.50
CA ALA A 311 -12.74 5.56 -17.66
C ALA A 311 -11.72 4.49 -18.10
N MET A 312 -11.31 3.59 -17.20
CA MET A 312 -10.37 2.49 -17.51
C MET A 312 -11.06 1.24 -18.08
N ILE A 313 -12.36 1.06 -17.84
CA ILE A 313 -13.12 -0.16 -18.18
C ILE A 313 -12.90 -0.66 -19.62
N PRO A 314 -12.95 0.20 -20.67
CA PRO A 314 -12.74 -0.27 -22.04
C PRO A 314 -11.35 -0.90 -22.22
N ALA A 315 -10.30 -0.26 -21.70
CA ALA A 315 -8.94 -0.76 -21.82
C ALA A 315 -8.72 -2.04 -21.00
N LEU A 316 -9.31 -2.15 -19.79
CA LEU A 316 -9.27 -3.38 -18.98
C LEU A 316 -9.96 -4.56 -19.68
N THR A 317 -11.06 -4.29 -20.38
CA THR A 317 -11.79 -5.30 -21.17
C THR A 317 -10.96 -5.77 -22.37
N GLU A 318 -10.39 -4.83 -23.13
CA GLU A 318 -9.55 -5.13 -24.30
C GLU A 318 -8.27 -5.88 -23.90
N MET A 319 -7.65 -5.47 -22.80
CA MET A 319 -6.51 -6.16 -22.21
C MET A 319 -6.85 -7.63 -21.96
N TRP A 320 -7.90 -7.93 -21.21
CA TRP A 320 -8.26 -9.32 -20.91
C TRP A 320 -8.64 -10.14 -22.14
N ARG A 321 -9.30 -9.52 -23.14
CA ARG A 321 -9.58 -10.18 -24.42
C ARG A 321 -8.31 -10.58 -25.16
N TYR A 322 -7.34 -9.67 -25.23
CA TYR A 322 -6.02 -9.97 -25.77
C TYR A 322 -5.35 -11.09 -24.96
N THR A 323 -5.37 -10.99 -23.63
CA THR A 323 -4.81 -11.99 -22.72
C THR A 323 -5.34 -13.38 -23.03
N LYS A 324 -6.67 -13.53 -23.14
CA LYS A 324 -7.30 -14.82 -23.46
C LYS A 324 -6.93 -15.33 -24.84
N LYS A 325 -6.87 -14.43 -25.83
CA LYS A 325 -6.54 -14.78 -27.20
C LYS A 325 -5.10 -15.29 -27.33
N THR A 326 -4.15 -14.65 -26.66
CA THR A 326 -2.71 -14.92 -26.81
C THR A 326 -2.20 -15.95 -25.80
N TYR A 327 -2.62 -15.85 -24.54
CA TYR A 327 -2.09 -16.65 -23.44
C TYR A 327 -3.01 -17.79 -22.99
N GLY A 328 -4.18 -17.96 -23.61
CA GLY A 328 -5.05 -19.11 -23.42
C GLY A 328 -6.23 -18.88 -22.47
N SER A 329 -6.76 -19.96 -21.91
CA SER A 329 -7.97 -19.92 -21.07
C SER A 329 -7.62 -19.96 -19.58
N PHE A 330 -8.39 -19.22 -18.77
CA PHE A 330 -8.15 -19.05 -17.33
C PHE A 330 -9.34 -19.57 -16.53
N GLY A 331 -9.56 -20.89 -16.62
CA GLY A 331 -10.63 -21.57 -15.91
C GLY A 331 -11.98 -21.55 -16.64
N PRO A 332 -13.00 -22.20 -16.07
CA PRO A 332 -14.28 -22.46 -16.72
C PRO A 332 -15.11 -21.20 -16.98
N GLU A 333 -15.02 -20.20 -16.10
CA GLU A 333 -15.68 -18.91 -16.30
C GLU A 333 -14.87 -18.00 -17.24
N GLY A 334 -13.54 -18.06 -17.17
CA GLY A 334 -12.65 -17.26 -18.02
C GLY A 334 -12.77 -15.74 -17.84
N ARG A 335 -13.46 -15.27 -16.79
CA ARG A 335 -13.59 -13.86 -16.42
C ARG A 335 -12.43 -13.46 -15.51
N VAL A 336 -11.95 -12.23 -15.64
CA VAL A 336 -11.08 -11.57 -14.64
C VAL A 336 -11.88 -10.56 -13.82
N TYR A 337 -11.59 -10.53 -12.53
CA TYR A 337 -12.22 -9.67 -11.55
C TYR A 337 -11.20 -8.59 -11.15
N TYR A 338 -11.46 -7.36 -11.53
CA TYR A 338 -10.66 -6.22 -11.09
C TYR A 338 -11.25 -5.66 -9.82
N ILE A 339 -10.39 -5.36 -8.86
CA ILE A 339 -10.74 -4.68 -7.62
C ILE A 339 -9.84 -3.47 -7.50
N PHE A 340 -10.45 -2.32 -7.24
CA PHE A 340 -9.73 -1.08 -7.07
C PHE A 340 -10.00 -0.47 -5.71
N HIS A 341 -8.92 -0.05 -5.07
CA HIS A 341 -8.92 0.59 -3.77
C HIS A 341 -8.33 1.99 -3.82
N GLN A 342 -8.84 2.90 -2.99
CA GLN A 342 -8.33 4.26 -2.89
C GLN A 342 -7.83 4.56 -1.47
N GLY A 343 -6.57 4.99 -1.36
CA GLY A 343 -5.94 5.37 -0.09
C GLY A 343 -5.58 4.20 0.83
N LYS A 344 -5.75 2.95 0.39
CA LYS A 344 -5.52 1.71 1.16
C LYS A 344 -5.07 0.56 0.26
N TYR A 345 -4.57 -0.52 0.88
CA TYR A 345 -4.12 -1.76 0.21
C TYR A 345 -3.11 -1.49 -0.91
N SER A 346 -1.98 -0.87 -0.56
CA SER A 346 -0.98 -0.45 -1.53
C SER A 346 -0.30 -1.62 -2.24
N GLY A 347 -0.15 -1.51 -3.56
CA GLY A 347 0.36 -2.57 -4.43
C GLY A 347 -0.78 -3.34 -5.06
N GLY A 348 -0.47 -4.50 -5.60
CA GLY A 348 -1.51 -5.41 -6.08
C GLY A 348 -1.47 -6.77 -5.40
N HIS A 349 -2.60 -7.44 -5.44
CA HIS A 349 -2.81 -8.79 -4.93
C HIS A 349 -3.46 -9.62 -6.04
N PRO A 350 -2.66 -10.36 -6.82
CA PRO A 350 -3.21 -11.20 -7.86
C PRO A 350 -3.70 -12.51 -7.23
N SER A 351 -4.71 -13.12 -7.85
CA SER A 351 -5.15 -14.45 -7.45
C SER A 351 -5.71 -15.19 -8.65
N THR A 352 -5.60 -16.51 -8.63
CA THR A 352 -6.08 -17.34 -9.73
C THR A 352 -7.36 -18.07 -9.36
N TYR A 353 -8.08 -18.56 -10.36
CA TYR A 353 -9.27 -19.40 -10.12
C TYR A 353 -8.98 -20.73 -9.39
N PHE A 354 -7.71 -21.06 -9.14
CA PHE A 354 -7.33 -22.19 -8.29
C PHE A 354 -7.36 -21.85 -6.79
N ASP A 355 -7.25 -20.57 -6.46
CA ASP A 355 -7.02 -20.11 -5.10
C ASP A 355 -8.32 -19.80 -4.37
N ALA A 356 -8.46 -20.37 -3.17
CA ALA A 356 -9.59 -20.09 -2.31
C ALA A 356 -9.57 -18.66 -1.73
N SER A 357 -8.40 -18.00 -1.73
CA SER A 357 -8.27 -16.64 -1.19
C SER A 357 -9.26 -15.69 -1.85
N HIS A 358 -9.49 -15.78 -3.15
CA HIS A 358 -10.47 -14.92 -3.82
C HIS A 358 -11.68 -15.68 -4.36
N ASP A 359 -12.14 -16.68 -3.60
CA ASP A 359 -13.28 -17.54 -3.93
C ASP A 359 -13.15 -18.20 -5.32
N ALA A 360 -11.95 -18.67 -5.68
CA ALA A 360 -11.69 -19.33 -6.96
C ALA A 360 -11.99 -18.42 -8.17
N ARG A 361 -11.60 -17.15 -8.11
CA ARG A 361 -11.67 -16.18 -9.21
C ARG A 361 -10.29 -15.77 -9.69
N ASN A 362 -10.18 -15.41 -10.97
CA ASN A 362 -9.00 -14.67 -11.46
C ASN A 362 -9.13 -13.23 -11.02
N VAL A 363 -8.16 -12.70 -10.28
CA VAL A 363 -8.24 -11.39 -9.65
C VAL A 363 -7.02 -10.55 -9.93
N SER A 364 -7.29 -9.27 -10.23
CA SER A 364 -6.34 -8.18 -10.14
C SER A 364 -6.89 -7.21 -9.09
N ASP A 365 -6.45 -7.37 -7.84
CA ASP A 365 -6.72 -6.45 -6.74
C ASP A 365 -5.62 -5.39 -6.72
N CYS A 366 -5.98 -4.11 -6.72
CA CYS A 366 -5.07 -3.00 -6.91
C CYS A 366 -5.42 -1.83 -5.97
N GLY A 367 -4.44 -1.35 -5.22
CA GLY A 367 -4.50 -0.12 -4.44
C GLY A 367 -3.15 0.61 -4.41
N PRO A 368 -3.07 1.85 -3.88
CA PRO A 368 -4.13 2.66 -3.29
C PRO A 368 -4.61 3.79 -4.23
N GLY A 369 -4.37 3.70 -5.55
CA GLY A 369 -4.48 4.84 -6.47
C GLY A 369 -3.42 5.93 -6.20
N PRO A 370 -3.62 7.18 -6.64
CA PRO A 370 -4.81 7.70 -7.31
C PRO A 370 -4.97 7.19 -8.75
N TRP A 371 -6.21 6.91 -9.14
CA TRP A 371 -6.56 6.33 -10.44
C TRP A 371 -6.69 7.37 -11.58
N THR A 372 -5.91 8.44 -11.55
CA THR A 372 -6.14 9.65 -12.38
C THR A 372 -5.03 9.93 -13.40
N ALA A 373 -4.01 9.08 -13.54
CA ALA A 373 -2.86 9.28 -14.41
C ALA A 373 -2.87 8.38 -15.67
N ALA A 374 -2.01 8.68 -16.65
CA ALA A 374 -1.83 7.84 -17.84
C ALA A 374 -1.31 6.42 -17.51
N SER A 375 -0.53 6.26 -16.43
CA SER A 375 0.03 4.98 -15.96
C SER A 375 -0.92 4.15 -15.08
N THR A 376 -2.21 4.48 -15.05
CA THR A 376 -3.19 3.84 -14.15
C THR A 376 -3.47 2.38 -14.48
N LEU A 377 -3.20 1.97 -15.73
CA LEU A 377 -3.28 0.57 -16.16
C LEU A 377 -2.03 -0.24 -15.79
N ASP A 378 -0.94 0.39 -15.37
CA ASP A 378 0.33 -0.32 -15.12
C ASP A 378 0.17 -1.33 -13.97
N LEU A 379 -0.41 -0.92 -12.85
CA LEU A 379 -0.60 -1.85 -11.73
C LEU A 379 -1.60 -2.98 -12.08
N PRO A 380 -2.80 -2.71 -12.62
CA PRO A 380 -3.71 -3.78 -13.05
C PRO A 380 -3.12 -4.72 -14.10
N SER A 381 -2.37 -4.20 -15.07
CA SER A 381 -1.70 -5.03 -16.08
C SER A 381 -0.59 -5.89 -15.48
N HIS A 382 0.12 -5.39 -14.46
CA HIS A 382 1.08 -6.17 -13.71
C HIS A 382 0.42 -7.37 -13.03
N GLU A 383 -0.68 -7.15 -12.31
CA GLU A 383 -1.41 -8.21 -11.60
C GLU A 383 -2.04 -9.22 -12.56
N VAL A 384 -2.56 -8.76 -13.70
CA VAL A 384 -3.02 -9.69 -14.75
C VAL A 384 -1.86 -10.54 -15.28
N GLY A 385 -0.64 -10.01 -15.34
CA GLY A 385 0.56 -10.79 -15.66
C GLY A 385 0.77 -11.98 -14.71
N HIS A 386 0.52 -11.80 -13.41
CA HIS A 386 0.57 -12.88 -12.41
C HIS A 386 -0.57 -13.88 -12.56
N VAL A 387 -1.79 -13.42 -12.88
CA VAL A 387 -2.88 -14.34 -13.24
C VAL A 387 -2.50 -15.21 -14.44
N VAL A 388 -1.88 -14.60 -15.46
CA VAL A 388 -1.42 -15.32 -16.64
C VAL A 388 -0.39 -16.37 -16.26
N GLU A 389 0.58 -15.99 -15.44
CA GLU A 389 1.66 -16.86 -14.97
C GLU A 389 1.15 -18.03 -14.11
N GLY A 390 0.25 -17.76 -13.16
CA GLY A 390 -0.17 -18.73 -12.14
C GLY A 390 -1.31 -19.66 -12.54
N ALA A 391 -2.02 -19.37 -13.64
CA ALA A 391 -3.20 -20.13 -14.07
C ALA A 391 -3.17 -20.61 -15.54
N ASN A 392 -2.03 -20.44 -16.23
CA ASN A 392 -1.91 -20.79 -17.64
C ASN A 392 -2.12 -22.29 -17.91
N ASN A 393 -2.71 -22.61 -19.07
CA ASN A 393 -2.87 -24.00 -19.54
C ASN A 393 -3.54 -24.95 -18.53
N GLY A 394 -4.34 -24.43 -17.59
CA GLY A 394 -5.05 -25.24 -16.62
C GLY A 394 -4.17 -25.88 -15.54
N ILE A 395 -2.97 -25.34 -15.30
CA ILE A 395 -2.07 -25.82 -14.25
C ILE A 395 -1.83 -24.68 -13.26
N HIS A 396 -1.96 -24.99 -11.98
CA HIS A 396 -1.77 -24.06 -10.88
C HIS A 396 -0.28 -23.84 -10.58
N GLY A 397 0.12 -22.57 -10.45
CA GLY A 397 1.42 -22.12 -9.97
C GLY A 397 2.40 -21.73 -11.09
N SER A 398 3.56 -21.21 -10.70
CA SER A 398 4.62 -20.79 -11.62
C SER A 398 5.96 -21.40 -11.26
N PRO A 399 6.44 -22.40 -12.00
CA PRO A 399 7.74 -23.00 -11.72
C PRO A 399 8.88 -22.03 -12.06
N ALA A 400 8.64 -21.02 -12.89
CA ALA A 400 9.64 -20.03 -13.31
C ALA A 400 9.77 -18.84 -12.36
N PHE A 401 8.86 -18.68 -11.39
CA PHE A 401 8.87 -17.56 -10.46
C PHE A 401 10.20 -17.40 -9.72
N PRO A 402 10.89 -18.45 -9.23
CA PRO A 402 12.19 -18.28 -8.57
C PRO A 402 13.33 -17.82 -9.49
N VAL A 403 13.16 -17.92 -10.82
CA VAL A 403 14.15 -17.47 -11.80
C VAL A 403 13.99 -15.99 -12.11
N TRP A 404 12.76 -15.56 -12.39
CA TRP A 404 12.47 -14.20 -12.84
C TRP A 404 11.90 -13.28 -11.75
N GLY A 405 11.53 -13.83 -10.59
CA GLY A 405 10.92 -13.10 -9.48
C GLY A 405 9.58 -12.44 -9.82
N ASP A 406 9.13 -11.58 -8.93
CA ASP A 406 7.85 -10.87 -9.04
C ASP A 406 7.69 -10.13 -10.39
N SER A 407 8.62 -9.25 -10.74
CA SER A 407 8.33 -8.24 -11.77
C SER A 407 8.71 -8.61 -13.19
N LYS A 408 9.67 -9.51 -13.46
CA LYS A 408 10.34 -9.50 -14.78
C LYS A 408 9.49 -10.07 -15.90
N TRP A 409 8.70 -11.09 -15.61
CA TRP A 409 7.68 -11.56 -16.54
C TRP A 409 6.56 -10.52 -16.71
N ALA A 410 6.08 -9.92 -15.61
CA ALA A 410 5.04 -8.90 -15.67
C ALA A 410 5.47 -7.69 -16.54
N GLU A 411 6.72 -7.23 -16.43
CA GLU A 411 7.30 -6.18 -17.29
C GLU A 411 7.21 -6.54 -18.79
N PHE A 412 7.49 -7.79 -19.16
CA PHE A 412 7.30 -8.29 -20.54
C PHE A 412 5.83 -8.23 -20.93
N TYR A 413 4.94 -8.77 -20.10
CA TYR A 413 3.50 -8.84 -20.38
C TYR A 413 2.90 -7.44 -20.57
N GLN A 414 3.25 -6.48 -19.71
CA GLN A 414 2.77 -5.11 -19.82
C GLN A 414 3.17 -4.45 -21.14
N TYR A 415 4.45 -4.62 -21.53
CA TYR A 415 4.91 -4.10 -22.82
C TYR A 415 4.17 -4.76 -23.98
N ASP A 416 4.04 -6.09 -23.95
CA ASP A 416 3.37 -6.85 -25.01
C ASP A 416 1.90 -6.44 -25.18
N VAL A 417 1.14 -6.38 -24.08
CA VAL A 417 -0.28 -6.04 -24.16
C VAL A 417 -0.49 -4.60 -24.61
N TYR A 418 0.33 -3.65 -24.16
CA TYR A 418 0.23 -2.26 -24.63
C TYR A 418 0.57 -2.13 -26.11
N LYS A 419 1.56 -2.88 -26.60
CA LYS A 419 1.87 -2.95 -28.04
C LYS A 419 0.71 -3.56 -28.83
N ALA A 420 0.11 -4.64 -28.34
CA ALA A 420 -1.01 -5.30 -29.01
C ALA A 420 -2.29 -4.45 -29.06
N LEU A 421 -2.52 -3.62 -28.04
CA LEU A 421 -3.67 -2.70 -27.96
C LEU A 421 -3.42 -1.35 -28.66
N GLY A 422 -2.27 -1.16 -29.31
CA GLY A 422 -1.94 0.11 -29.97
C GLY A 422 -1.69 1.28 -29.02
N ARG A 423 -1.41 1.02 -27.74
CA ARG A 423 -1.05 2.02 -26.73
C ARG A 423 0.42 2.40 -26.84
N GLU A 424 0.79 3.00 -27.96
CA GLU A 424 2.19 3.28 -28.32
C GLU A 424 2.92 4.17 -27.29
N ASP A 425 2.25 5.21 -26.77
CA ASP A 425 2.85 6.10 -25.77
C ASP A 425 3.14 5.39 -24.44
N ASP A 426 2.22 4.53 -23.99
CA ASP A 426 2.42 3.73 -22.78
C ASP A 426 3.48 2.65 -22.99
N ALA A 427 3.44 1.96 -24.13
CA ALA A 427 4.45 0.96 -24.48
C ALA A 427 5.85 1.58 -24.54
N LYS A 428 5.98 2.78 -25.14
CA LYS A 428 7.23 3.53 -25.16
C LYS A 428 7.69 3.93 -23.76
N ARG A 429 6.78 4.46 -22.94
CA ARG A 429 7.07 4.85 -21.55
C ARG A 429 7.57 3.66 -20.73
N LEU A 430 6.90 2.51 -20.83
CA LEU A 430 7.32 1.27 -20.17
C LEU A 430 8.65 0.76 -20.72
N TYR A 431 8.84 0.77 -22.04
CA TYR A 431 10.11 0.40 -22.65
C TYR A 431 11.27 1.22 -22.09
N ASP A 432 11.17 2.56 -22.12
CA ASP A 432 12.21 3.46 -21.62
C ASP A 432 12.50 3.22 -20.12
N LYS A 433 11.45 2.98 -19.33
CA LYS A 433 11.56 2.63 -17.90
C LYS A 433 12.30 1.30 -17.70
N PHE A 434 11.89 0.25 -18.39
CA PHE A 434 12.40 -1.10 -18.15
C PHE A 434 13.81 -1.32 -18.71
N ILE A 435 14.18 -0.68 -19.83
CA ILE A 435 15.57 -0.76 -20.33
C ILE A 435 16.58 -0.05 -19.41
N ALA A 436 16.12 0.98 -18.69
CA ALA A 436 16.94 1.72 -17.75
C ALA A 436 17.19 0.93 -16.46
N GLY A 437 16.27 0.03 -16.10
CA GLY A 437 16.33 -0.82 -14.92
C GLY A 437 17.46 -1.84 -14.93
N SER A 438 17.92 -2.21 -13.74
CA SER A 438 18.88 -3.29 -13.51
C SER A 438 18.66 -3.94 -12.16
N ASP A 439 18.98 -5.22 -12.06
CA ASP A 439 18.83 -6.05 -10.88
C ASP A 439 20.15 -6.72 -10.50
N ASN A 440 20.20 -7.26 -9.29
CA ASN A 440 21.38 -7.99 -8.78
C ASN A 440 21.25 -9.51 -8.90
N PHE A 441 20.24 -10.01 -9.62
CA PHE A 441 20.03 -11.43 -9.88
C PHE A 441 19.84 -11.69 -11.38
N PRO A 442 20.35 -12.83 -11.90
CA PRO A 442 21.16 -13.83 -11.18
C PRO A 442 22.61 -13.34 -10.93
N ARG A 443 22.96 -12.13 -11.40
CA ARG A 443 24.22 -11.44 -11.04
C ARG A 443 24.01 -9.94 -10.94
N ALA A 444 24.96 -9.25 -10.32
CA ALA A 444 24.99 -7.79 -10.25
C ALA A 444 24.84 -7.14 -11.64
N ASN A 445 24.04 -6.08 -11.71
CA ASN A 445 23.77 -5.30 -12.92
C ASN A 445 23.13 -6.08 -14.09
N THR A 446 22.37 -7.14 -13.79
CA THR A 446 21.57 -7.84 -14.80
C THR A 446 20.46 -6.92 -15.31
N ARG A 447 20.27 -6.85 -16.63
CA ARG A 447 19.19 -6.04 -17.23
C ARG A 447 18.16 -6.93 -17.92
N TRP A 448 17.27 -7.51 -17.11
CA TRP A 448 16.27 -8.48 -17.54
C TRP A 448 15.47 -8.03 -18.77
N PHE A 449 14.84 -6.87 -18.70
CA PHE A 449 14.02 -6.41 -19.83
C PHE A 449 14.89 -6.10 -21.06
N ARG A 450 15.95 -5.30 -20.89
CA ARG A 450 16.82 -4.85 -22.00
C ARG A 450 17.51 -6.00 -22.73
N ASP A 451 18.10 -6.94 -21.99
CA ASP A 451 19.04 -7.91 -22.54
C ASP A 451 18.42 -9.30 -22.75
N TRP A 452 17.26 -9.58 -22.14
CA TRP A 452 16.59 -10.87 -22.23
C TRP A 452 15.17 -10.78 -22.79
N PHE A 453 14.23 -10.17 -22.05
CA PHE A 453 12.82 -10.19 -22.40
C PHE A 453 12.47 -9.37 -23.66
N TYR A 454 13.08 -8.20 -23.87
CA TYR A 454 12.83 -7.41 -25.08
C TYR A 454 13.39 -8.08 -26.35
N PRO A 455 14.64 -8.60 -26.38
CA PRO A 455 15.10 -9.42 -27.51
C PRO A 455 14.21 -10.64 -27.77
N LEU A 456 13.73 -11.31 -26.73
CA LEU A 456 12.75 -12.40 -26.87
C LEU A 456 11.48 -11.93 -27.57
N TRP A 457 10.87 -10.86 -27.08
CA TRP A 457 9.66 -10.27 -27.67
C TRP A 457 9.89 -9.88 -29.13
N ARG A 458 10.97 -9.13 -29.41
CA ARG A 458 11.29 -8.56 -30.72
C ARG A 458 11.58 -9.63 -31.77
N ASP A 459 12.35 -10.65 -31.42
CA ASP A 459 12.94 -11.59 -32.38
C ASP A 459 12.18 -12.92 -32.48
N HIS A 460 11.27 -13.20 -31.54
CA HIS A 460 10.64 -14.54 -31.41
C HIS A 460 9.10 -14.52 -31.39
N GLY A 461 8.49 -13.47 -31.94
CA GLY A 461 7.05 -13.42 -32.21
C GLY A 461 6.22 -12.74 -31.12
N GLY A 462 6.76 -11.74 -30.44
CA GLY A 462 6.03 -10.96 -29.44
C GLY A 462 5.58 -11.81 -28.25
N GLY A 463 4.36 -11.59 -27.77
CA GLY A 463 3.72 -12.36 -26.71
C GLY A 463 3.69 -13.88 -26.94
N ASP A 464 3.63 -14.33 -28.20
CA ASP A 464 3.50 -15.75 -28.53
C ASP A 464 4.71 -16.58 -28.02
N VAL A 465 5.90 -15.98 -27.90
CA VAL A 465 7.07 -16.72 -27.38
C VAL A 465 6.84 -17.20 -25.96
N VAL A 466 6.22 -16.37 -25.11
CA VAL A 466 5.99 -16.78 -23.71
C VAL A 466 4.69 -17.59 -23.58
N ALA A 467 3.69 -17.38 -24.44
CA ALA A 467 2.56 -18.30 -24.53
C ALA A 467 3.00 -19.73 -24.87
N ARG A 468 3.93 -19.89 -25.81
CA ARG A 468 4.55 -21.19 -26.13
C ARG A 468 5.39 -21.73 -24.97
N PHE A 469 6.08 -20.88 -24.22
CA PHE A 469 6.80 -21.28 -23.01
C PHE A 469 5.84 -21.89 -21.99
N PHE A 470 4.71 -21.23 -21.68
CA PHE A 470 3.72 -21.78 -20.76
C PHE A 470 3.14 -23.11 -21.27
N ALA A 471 2.84 -23.22 -22.56
CA ALA A 471 2.34 -24.46 -23.14
C ALA A 471 3.36 -25.62 -23.06
N LEU A 472 4.64 -25.32 -23.29
CA LEU A 472 5.71 -26.32 -23.17
C LEU A 472 5.93 -26.74 -21.72
N THR A 473 5.95 -25.79 -20.79
CA THR A 473 6.07 -26.05 -19.35
C THR A 473 4.90 -26.90 -18.87
N ALA A 474 3.67 -26.56 -19.25
CA ALA A 474 2.48 -27.32 -18.89
C ALA A 474 2.50 -28.77 -19.41
N LYS A 475 3.04 -28.96 -20.61
CA LYS A 475 3.12 -30.28 -21.24
C LYS A 475 4.23 -31.16 -20.67
N ASN A 476 5.40 -30.59 -20.35
CA ASN A 476 6.61 -31.37 -20.10
C ASN A 476 7.16 -31.25 -18.67
N PHE A 477 6.85 -30.18 -17.94
CA PHE A 477 7.38 -29.98 -16.61
C PHE A 477 6.57 -30.76 -15.55
N PRO A 478 7.18 -31.26 -14.46
CA PRO A 478 6.49 -32.12 -13.52
C PRO A 478 5.33 -31.42 -12.80
N THR A 479 4.22 -32.15 -12.64
CA THR A 479 3.03 -31.69 -11.92
C THR A 479 2.54 -32.77 -10.99
N GLU A 480 1.77 -32.39 -9.98
CA GLU A 480 1.05 -33.30 -9.12
C GLU A 480 -0.45 -32.97 -9.08
N PRO A 481 -1.32 -33.95 -8.76
CA PRO A 481 -2.74 -33.70 -8.53
C PRO A 481 -2.94 -32.75 -7.33
N GLU A 482 -3.93 -31.86 -7.44
CA GLU A 482 -4.36 -30.96 -6.39
C GLU A 482 -5.88 -31.11 -6.16
N ASN A 483 -6.39 -30.72 -4.98
CA ASN A 483 -7.81 -30.69 -4.66
C ASN A 483 -8.52 -32.03 -4.92
N GLY A 484 -7.90 -33.13 -4.47
CA GLY A 484 -8.42 -34.49 -4.67
C GLY A 484 -8.39 -34.96 -6.13
N GLY A 485 -7.50 -34.40 -6.96
CA GLY A 485 -7.35 -34.74 -8.37
C GLY A 485 -8.22 -33.94 -9.32
N LYS A 486 -8.91 -32.90 -8.83
CA LYS A 486 -9.71 -31.99 -9.66
C LYS A 486 -8.84 -31.06 -10.51
N ASN A 487 -7.69 -30.66 -9.98
CA ASN A 487 -6.74 -29.76 -10.63
C ASN A 487 -5.34 -30.40 -10.69
N ARG A 488 -4.44 -29.77 -11.44
CA ARG A 488 -3.00 -30.07 -11.43
C ARG A 488 -2.24 -28.81 -11.01
N LYS A 489 -1.16 -28.99 -10.26
CA LYS A 489 -0.21 -27.93 -9.94
C LYS A 489 1.21 -28.37 -10.27
N TYR A 490 2.12 -27.42 -10.52
CA TYR A 490 3.53 -27.76 -10.68
C TYR A 490 4.09 -28.32 -9.36
N SER A 491 4.83 -29.42 -9.43
CA SER A 491 5.28 -30.14 -8.22
C SER A 491 6.56 -29.59 -7.62
N ARG A 492 7.25 -28.69 -8.33
CA ARG A 492 8.47 -28.01 -7.89
C ARG A 492 8.74 -26.77 -8.73
N ASP A 493 9.74 -26.01 -8.31
CA ASP A 493 10.29 -24.90 -9.06
C ASP A 493 11.29 -25.39 -10.13
N MET A 494 11.48 -24.56 -11.17
CA MET A 494 12.52 -24.75 -12.17
C MET A 494 13.80 -24.05 -11.78
N ASN A 495 14.93 -24.66 -12.13
CA ASN A 495 16.22 -23.98 -12.06
C ASN A 495 16.48 -23.15 -13.33
N PHE A 496 17.57 -22.37 -13.32
CA PHE A 496 17.88 -21.44 -14.42
C PHE A 496 18.20 -22.18 -15.73
N GLY A 497 18.87 -23.33 -15.67
CA GLY A 497 19.16 -24.12 -16.87
C GLY A 497 17.91 -24.72 -17.53
N GLU A 498 16.95 -25.18 -16.73
CA GLU A 498 15.63 -25.61 -17.19
C GLU A 498 14.88 -24.44 -17.82
N TYR A 499 14.88 -23.27 -17.18
CA TYR A 499 14.27 -22.06 -17.74
C TYR A 499 14.79 -21.73 -19.15
N VAL A 500 16.12 -21.70 -19.32
CA VAL A 500 16.74 -21.43 -20.63
C VAL A 500 16.41 -22.53 -21.65
N HIS A 501 16.35 -23.79 -21.23
CA HIS A 501 15.98 -24.91 -22.11
C HIS A 501 14.52 -24.79 -22.61
N PHE A 502 13.56 -24.51 -21.72
CA PHE A 502 12.16 -24.34 -22.08
C PHE A 502 11.92 -23.08 -22.92
N MET A 503 12.56 -21.96 -22.59
CA MET A 503 12.52 -20.76 -23.42
C MET A 503 13.13 -21.01 -24.80
N SER A 504 14.19 -21.81 -24.91
CA SER A 504 14.77 -22.18 -26.20
C SER A 504 13.79 -22.99 -27.06
N GLY A 505 13.05 -23.93 -26.45
CA GLY A 505 11.95 -24.64 -27.10
C GLY A 505 10.86 -23.68 -27.58
N ALA A 506 10.47 -22.73 -26.74
CA ALA A 506 9.44 -21.75 -27.05
C ALA A 506 9.85 -20.80 -28.20
N ALA A 507 11.12 -20.43 -28.25
CA ALA A 507 11.73 -19.65 -29.32
C ALA A 507 12.07 -20.50 -30.57
N SER A 508 11.96 -21.83 -30.48
CA SER A 508 12.41 -22.79 -31.50
C SER A 508 13.89 -22.59 -31.91
N LYS A 509 14.71 -22.08 -31.00
CA LYS A 509 16.13 -21.74 -31.21
C LYS A 509 16.91 -21.88 -29.91
N ASP A 510 18.17 -22.34 -29.95
CA ASP A 510 19.06 -22.32 -28.79
C ASP A 510 19.31 -20.88 -28.32
N LEU A 511 18.75 -20.54 -27.16
CA LEU A 511 18.87 -19.21 -26.54
C LEU A 511 20.03 -19.09 -25.58
N ARG A 512 20.86 -20.13 -25.38
CA ARG A 512 22.04 -20.02 -24.51
C ARG A 512 22.95 -18.84 -24.87
N PRO A 513 23.25 -18.53 -26.15
CA PRO A 513 24.07 -17.35 -26.46
C PRO A 513 23.42 -16.03 -26.01
N LEU A 514 22.09 -15.94 -26.08
CA LEU A 514 21.35 -14.78 -25.57
C LEU A 514 21.39 -14.75 -24.03
N ALA A 515 21.22 -15.90 -23.39
CA ALA A 515 21.23 -16.04 -21.93
C ALA A 515 22.62 -15.71 -21.36
N GLU A 516 23.69 -16.15 -21.99
CA GLU A 516 25.07 -15.82 -21.62
C GLU A 516 25.33 -14.31 -21.74
N LYS A 517 24.84 -13.68 -22.82
CA LYS A 517 24.95 -12.23 -22.99
C LYS A 517 24.19 -11.46 -21.89
N ALA A 518 22.97 -11.90 -21.56
CA ALA A 518 22.13 -11.23 -20.56
C ALA A 518 22.63 -11.49 -19.13
N PHE A 519 22.89 -12.75 -18.78
CA PHE A 519 23.09 -13.22 -17.42
C PHE A 519 24.54 -13.59 -17.09
N GLY A 520 25.45 -13.52 -18.07
CA GLY A 520 26.84 -13.92 -17.94
C GLY A 520 27.04 -15.43 -18.08
N ALA A 521 28.30 -15.85 -18.30
CA ALA A 521 28.68 -17.26 -18.28
C ALA A 521 28.55 -17.86 -16.87
N SER A 522 28.14 -19.13 -16.79
CA SER A 522 28.05 -19.87 -15.53
C SER A 522 28.05 -21.38 -15.78
N ALA A 523 29.11 -22.05 -15.33
CA ALA A 523 29.24 -23.50 -15.43
C ALA A 523 28.09 -24.26 -14.75
N GLU A 524 27.56 -23.71 -13.65
CA GLU A 524 26.40 -24.28 -12.96
C GLU A 524 25.15 -24.25 -13.83
N ARG A 525 24.85 -23.11 -14.45
CA ARG A 525 23.69 -22.98 -15.34
C ARG A 525 23.84 -23.81 -16.61
N ASP A 526 25.05 -23.91 -17.13
CA ASP A 526 25.35 -24.78 -18.28
C ASP A 526 25.14 -26.26 -17.96
N ALA A 527 25.55 -26.70 -16.75
CA ALA A 527 25.31 -28.05 -16.26
C ALA A 527 23.81 -28.32 -16.04
N GLN A 528 23.10 -27.37 -15.43
CA GLN A 528 21.64 -27.43 -15.26
C GLN A 528 20.92 -27.54 -16.61
N TRP A 529 21.33 -26.76 -17.61
CA TRP A 529 20.75 -26.80 -18.96
C TRP A 529 21.02 -28.14 -19.65
N ALA A 530 22.24 -28.67 -19.55
CA ALA A 530 22.59 -29.97 -20.16
C ALA A 530 21.77 -31.11 -19.54
N LYS A 531 21.55 -31.04 -18.22
CA LYS A 531 20.67 -31.95 -17.49
C LYS A 531 19.22 -31.78 -17.94
N ALA A 532 18.72 -30.55 -18.04
CA ALA A 532 17.36 -30.24 -18.49
C ALA A 532 17.07 -30.81 -19.89
N LYS A 533 18.02 -30.68 -20.82
CA LYS A 533 17.89 -31.25 -22.18
C LYS A 533 17.73 -32.78 -22.18
N SER A 534 18.31 -33.45 -21.19
CA SER A 534 18.22 -34.90 -21.02
C SER A 534 16.93 -35.31 -20.29
N GLU A 535 16.50 -34.53 -19.29
CA GLU A 535 15.30 -34.78 -18.48
C GLU A 535 14.00 -34.41 -19.20
N PHE A 536 14.05 -33.45 -20.15
CA PHE A 536 12.89 -32.94 -20.89
C PHE A 536 13.05 -33.09 -22.41
N PRO A 537 13.23 -34.32 -22.94
CA PRO A 537 13.47 -34.54 -24.37
C PRO A 537 12.30 -34.11 -25.28
N GLY A 538 11.11 -33.88 -24.72
CA GLY A 538 9.94 -33.35 -25.43
C GLY A 538 10.01 -31.85 -25.77
N VAL A 539 11.02 -31.12 -25.25
CA VAL A 539 11.28 -29.72 -25.55
C VAL A 539 12.41 -29.64 -26.58
N THR A 540 12.07 -29.28 -27.81
CA THR A 540 12.99 -29.34 -28.96
C THR A 540 13.20 -27.97 -29.61
N TYR A 541 14.42 -27.69 -30.08
CA TYR A 541 14.80 -26.48 -30.79
C TYR A 541 16.08 -26.71 -31.60
N ARG A 542 16.38 -25.78 -32.53
CA ARG A 542 17.55 -25.83 -33.41
C ARG A 542 18.74 -25.07 -32.84
#